data_AF-A0A7C6I8T6-F1
#
_entry.id   AF-A0A7C6I8T6-F1
#
_cell.length_a   1.000
_cell.length_b   1.000
_cell.length_c   1.000
_cell.angle_alpha   90.00
_cell.angle_beta   90.00
_cell.angle_gamma   90.00
#
_symmetry.space_group_name_H-M   'P 1'
#
loop_
_entity.id
_entity.type
_entity.pdbx_description
1 polymer ?
#
loop_
_entity_poly.entity_id
_entity_poly.type
_entity_poly.pdbx_seq_one_letter_code
_entity_poly.pdbx_strand_id
1 'polypeptide(L)'
;PKDSVAQKVAEEREKEAKEKTAVAEKKKENQKKAEKIIKDKEGVAEADQALADTKQKEALVERKEIASDTQKVIDKEANDARKTAEAVLASVEPGYALRVIDKKTFLSELVLVNLANGELLKTSPLNSIHNRMLIDAGGSIMAVAGKKGGSADVTLVLINPETLEMTKSGDVSLSESSILVKNGNDYYAVIEKKSGDCVLGRFNSNLELKASSAISVLPQTAITVTPRGLLVQDSSAKIRLLRATDLVDQTN
;
A
#
# COMPACT_ATOMS: atom_id res chain seq x y z
N PRO A 1 -22.35 -109.65 -35.07
CA PRO A 1 -22.48 -108.74 -33.89
C PRO A 1 -21.44 -107.58 -33.83
N LYS A 2 -20.92 -107.08 -34.98
CA LYS A 2 -19.89 -106.01 -35.00
C LYS A 2 -20.36 -104.64 -35.56
N ASP A 3 -21.58 -104.52 -36.09
CA ASP A 3 -22.05 -103.26 -36.70
C ASP A 3 -22.85 -102.32 -35.78
N SER A 4 -23.38 -102.79 -34.64
CA SER A 4 -24.20 -101.97 -33.74
C SER A 4 -23.40 -101.06 -32.77
N VAL A 5 -22.12 -101.38 -32.57
CA VAL A 5 -21.21 -100.60 -31.70
C VAL A 5 -20.58 -99.42 -32.47
N ALA A 6 -20.32 -99.58 -33.78
CA ALA A 6 -19.75 -98.52 -34.61
C ALA A 6 -20.74 -97.36 -34.87
N GLN A 7 -22.04 -97.65 -35.01
CA GLN A 7 -23.07 -96.63 -35.18
C GLN A 7 -23.32 -95.81 -33.90
N LYS A 8 -23.30 -96.44 -32.72
CA LYS A 8 -23.46 -95.72 -31.44
C LYS A 8 -22.31 -94.77 -31.13
N VAL A 9 -21.07 -95.18 -31.43
CA VAL A 9 -19.88 -94.33 -31.25
C VAL A 9 -19.86 -93.14 -32.22
N ALA A 10 -20.42 -93.30 -33.43
CA ALA A 10 -20.57 -92.20 -34.38
C ALA A 10 -21.64 -91.19 -33.94
N GLU A 11 -22.80 -91.64 -33.45
CA GLU A 11 -23.86 -90.77 -32.93
C GLU A 11 -23.45 -90.03 -31.65
N GLU A 12 -22.71 -90.67 -30.74
CA GLU A 12 -22.17 -90.01 -29.54
C GLU A 12 -21.15 -88.94 -29.90
N ARG A 13 -20.25 -89.19 -30.86
CA ARG A 13 -19.30 -88.18 -31.34
C ARG A 13 -19.97 -87.02 -32.06
N GLU A 14 -21.05 -87.26 -32.79
CA GLU A 14 -21.81 -86.21 -33.46
C GLU A 14 -22.59 -85.35 -32.47
N LYS A 15 -23.11 -85.95 -31.38
CA LYS A 15 -23.72 -85.22 -30.25
C LYS A 15 -22.68 -84.41 -29.47
N GLU A 16 -21.53 -84.98 -29.13
CA GLU A 16 -20.45 -84.23 -28.46
C GLU A 16 -19.92 -83.08 -29.32
N ALA A 17 -19.84 -83.27 -30.64
CA ALA A 17 -19.44 -82.21 -31.56
C ALA A 17 -20.49 -81.07 -31.61
N LYS A 18 -21.78 -81.41 -31.65
CA LYS A 18 -22.89 -80.43 -31.60
C LYS A 18 -22.98 -79.70 -30.26
N GLU A 19 -22.70 -80.38 -29.14
CA GLU A 19 -22.64 -79.74 -27.83
C GLU A 19 -21.41 -78.81 -27.71
N LYS A 20 -20.25 -79.22 -28.22
CA LYS A 20 -19.04 -78.38 -28.23
C LYS A 20 -19.22 -77.13 -29.09
N THR A 21 -19.89 -77.22 -30.24
CA THR A 21 -20.20 -76.04 -31.08
C THR A 21 -21.22 -75.13 -30.40
N ALA A 22 -22.30 -75.68 -29.81
CA ALA A 22 -23.29 -74.90 -29.08
C ALA A 22 -22.69 -74.18 -27.86
N VAL A 23 -21.80 -74.83 -27.11
CA VAL A 23 -21.08 -74.21 -25.99
C VAL A 23 -20.13 -73.11 -26.47
N ALA A 24 -19.44 -73.32 -27.59
CA ALA A 24 -18.55 -72.32 -28.17
C ALA A 24 -19.31 -71.08 -28.69
N GLU A 25 -20.48 -71.25 -29.30
CA GLU A 25 -21.35 -70.15 -29.73
C GLU A 25 -21.89 -69.35 -28.54
N LYS A 26 -22.37 -70.02 -27.48
CA LYS A 26 -22.82 -69.37 -26.24
C LYS A 26 -21.69 -68.57 -25.58
N LYS A 27 -20.46 -69.08 -25.61
CA LYS A 27 -19.28 -68.40 -25.06
C LYS A 27 -18.90 -67.15 -25.86
N LYS A 28 -18.98 -67.22 -27.20
CA LYS A 28 -18.81 -66.05 -28.09
C LYS A 28 -19.90 -65.00 -27.89
N GLU A 29 -21.15 -65.41 -27.72
CA GLU A 29 -22.26 -64.49 -27.48
C GLU A 29 -22.13 -63.78 -26.11
N ASN A 30 -21.72 -64.51 -25.07
CA ASN A 30 -21.44 -63.94 -23.76
C ASN A 30 -20.23 -62.98 -23.77
N GLN A 31 -19.18 -63.28 -24.54
CA GLN A 31 -18.06 -62.35 -24.74
C GLN A 31 -18.50 -61.06 -25.42
N LYS A 32 -19.31 -61.14 -26.50
CA LYS A 32 -19.85 -59.94 -27.16
C LYS A 32 -20.74 -59.10 -26.24
N LYS A 33 -21.55 -59.75 -25.38
CA LYS A 33 -22.37 -59.06 -24.38
C LYS A 33 -21.49 -58.39 -23.31
N ALA A 34 -20.44 -59.06 -22.84
CA ALA A 34 -19.49 -58.50 -21.88
C ALA A 34 -18.72 -57.30 -22.47
N GLU A 35 -18.23 -57.39 -23.71
CA GLU A 35 -17.57 -56.29 -24.42
C GLU A 35 -18.50 -55.09 -24.59
N LYS A 36 -19.78 -55.32 -24.92
CA LYS A 36 -20.77 -54.25 -25.04
C LYS A 36 -21.03 -53.55 -23.71
N ILE A 37 -21.16 -54.31 -22.62
CA ILE A 37 -21.33 -53.76 -21.26
C ILE A 37 -20.11 -52.95 -20.82
N ILE A 38 -18.90 -53.40 -21.14
CA ILE A 38 -17.66 -52.67 -20.83
C ILE A 38 -17.65 -51.34 -21.61
N LYS A 39 -17.93 -51.38 -22.92
CA LYS A 39 -17.97 -50.19 -23.76
C LYS A 39 -19.05 -49.18 -23.35
N ASP A 40 -20.23 -49.66 -22.95
CA ASP A 40 -21.31 -48.81 -22.43
C ASP A 40 -20.90 -48.19 -21.08
N LYS A 41 -20.22 -48.93 -20.19
CA LYS A 41 -19.68 -48.39 -18.93
C LYS A 41 -18.56 -47.37 -19.13
N GLU A 42 -17.67 -47.60 -20.10
CA GLU A 42 -16.61 -46.65 -20.48
C GLU A 42 -17.23 -45.35 -21.02
N GLY A 43 -18.24 -45.44 -21.88
CA GLY A 43 -18.95 -44.27 -22.39
C GLY A 43 -19.69 -43.47 -21.32
N VAL A 44 -20.28 -44.14 -20.32
CA VAL A 44 -20.90 -43.46 -19.16
C VAL A 44 -19.85 -42.79 -18.28
N ALA A 45 -18.71 -43.45 -18.03
CA ALA A 45 -17.63 -42.88 -17.24
C ALA A 45 -17.00 -41.64 -17.92
N GLU A 46 -16.81 -41.66 -19.24
CA GLU A 46 -16.34 -40.51 -20.01
C GLU A 46 -17.33 -39.35 -19.96
N ALA A 47 -18.64 -39.63 -20.06
CA ALA A 47 -19.68 -38.61 -19.97
C ALA A 47 -19.75 -37.98 -18.57
N ASP A 48 -19.66 -38.79 -17.51
CA ASP A 48 -19.63 -38.31 -16.12
C ASP A 48 -18.38 -37.45 -15.85
N GLN A 49 -17.23 -37.84 -16.39
CA GLN A 49 -15.99 -37.09 -16.26
C GLN A 49 -16.04 -35.75 -17.00
N ALA A 50 -16.59 -35.72 -18.22
CA ALA A 50 -16.80 -34.48 -18.97
C ALA A 50 -17.77 -33.52 -18.26
N LEU A 51 -18.83 -34.05 -17.63
CA LEU A 51 -19.77 -33.25 -16.84
C LEU A 51 -19.10 -32.68 -15.58
N ALA A 52 -18.29 -33.49 -14.88
CA ALA A 52 -17.54 -33.05 -13.71
C ALA A 52 -16.54 -31.94 -14.06
N ASP A 53 -15.78 -32.10 -15.15
CA ASP A 53 -14.82 -31.12 -15.63
C ASP A 53 -15.51 -29.80 -16.05
N THR A 54 -16.69 -29.89 -16.67
CA THR A 54 -17.49 -28.72 -17.06
C THR A 54 -17.97 -27.96 -15.82
N LYS A 55 -18.56 -28.68 -14.85
CA LYS A 55 -19.00 -28.08 -13.57
C LYS A 55 -17.85 -27.44 -12.79
N GLN A 56 -16.66 -28.06 -12.80
CA GLN A 56 -15.48 -27.48 -12.17
C GLN A 56 -15.04 -26.19 -12.87
N LYS A 57 -15.04 -26.16 -14.21
CA LYS A 57 -14.73 -24.94 -14.98
C LYS A 57 -15.73 -23.83 -14.73
N GLU A 58 -17.03 -24.13 -14.75
CA GLU A 58 -18.11 -23.17 -14.46
C GLU A 58 -17.95 -22.60 -13.04
N ALA A 59 -17.74 -23.46 -12.03
CA ALA A 59 -17.52 -23.02 -10.65
C ALA A 59 -16.27 -22.13 -10.49
N LEU A 60 -15.20 -22.38 -11.25
CA LEU A 60 -14.00 -21.52 -11.25
C LEU A 60 -14.26 -20.17 -11.92
N VAL A 61 -15.08 -20.12 -12.97
CA VAL A 61 -15.49 -18.87 -13.64
C VAL A 61 -16.39 -18.07 -12.71
N GLU A 62 -17.44 -18.68 -12.15
CA GLU A 62 -18.33 -18.02 -11.18
C GLU A 62 -17.56 -17.45 -9.98
N ARG A 63 -16.61 -18.21 -9.41
CA ARG A 63 -15.76 -17.71 -8.32
C ARG A 63 -14.94 -16.49 -8.72
N LYS A 64 -14.43 -16.43 -9.96
CA LYS A 64 -13.68 -15.27 -10.46
C LYS A 64 -14.59 -14.06 -10.70
N GLU A 65 -15.79 -14.29 -11.23
CA GLU A 65 -16.78 -13.22 -11.46
C GLU A 65 -17.28 -12.63 -10.14
N ILE A 66 -17.62 -13.47 -9.15
CA ILE A 66 -18.01 -13.02 -7.81
C ILE A 66 -16.90 -12.18 -7.16
N ALA A 67 -15.64 -12.61 -7.25
CA ALA A 67 -14.51 -11.86 -6.71
C ALA A 67 -14.36 -10.49 -7.39
N SER A 68 -14.51 -10.44 -8.73
CA SER A 68 -14.49 -9.19 -9.50
C SER A 68 -15.62 -8.25 -9.11
N ASP A 69 -16.84 -8.75 -8.98
CA ASP A 69 -18.00 -7.93 -8.62
C ASP A 69 -17.96 -7.46 -7.17
N THR A 70 -17.46 -8.29 -6.25
CA THR A 70 -17.22 -7.89 -4.86
C THR A 70 -16.21 -6.75 -4.79
N GLN A 71 -15.11 -6.84 -5.55
CA GLN A 71 -14.12 -5.77 -5.61
C GLN A 71 -14.71 -4.46 -6.16
N LYS A 72 -15.52 -4.54 -7.23
CA LYS A 72 -16.22 -3.35 -7.77
C LYS A 72 -17.16 -2.70 -6.76
N VAL A 73 -17.88 -3.49 -5.96
CA VAL A 73 -18.76 -2.96 -4.91
C VAL A 73 -17.94 -2.24 -3.84
N ILE A 74 -16.84 -2.85 -3.37
CA ILE A 74 -15.92 -2.24 -2.40
C ILE A 74 -15.35 -0.92 -2.94
N ASP A 75 -14.87 -0.92 -4.19
CA ASP A 75 -14.30 0.27 -4.83
C ASP A 75 -15.35 1.38 -5.00
N LYS A 76 -16.60 1.01 -5.31
CA LYS A 76 -17.71 1.95 -5.43
C LYS A 76 -18.09 2.55 -4.07
N GLU A 77 -18.24 1.72 -3.04
CA GLU A 77 -18.53 2.16 -1.67
C GLU A 77 -17.43 3.08 -1.13
N ALA A 78 -16.15 2.74 -1.37
CA ALA A 78 -15.02 3.60 -1.00
C ALA A 78 -15.06 4.95 -1.72
N ASN A 79 -15.40 4.97 -3.01
CA ASN A 79 -15.54 6.21 -3.78
C ASN A 79 -16.73 7.06 -3.33
N ASP A 80 -17.87 6.44 -3.02
CA ASP A 80 -19.05 7.16 -2.53
C ASP A 80 -18.83 7.71 -1.12
N ALA A 81 -18.14 6.97 -0.24
CA ALA A 81 -17.69 7.45 1.07
C ALA A 81 -16.72 8.64 0.93
N ARG A 82 -15.78 8.56 -0.02
CA ARG A 82 -14.85 9.66 -0.33
C ARG A 82 -15.58 10.91 -0.81
N LYS A 83 -16.52 10.79 -1.74
CA LYS A 83 -17.35 11.91 -2.23
C LYS A 83 -18.19 12.54 -1.13
N THR A 84 -18.74 11.71 -0.24
CA THR A 84 -19.53 12.19 0.89
C THR A 84 -18.65 12.98 1.87
N ALA A 85 -17.46 12.46 2.19
CA ALA A 85 -16.49 13.18 3.01
C ALA A 85 -16.03 14.49 2.36
N GLU A 86 -15.76 14.50 1.05
CA GLU A 86 -15.43 15.70 0.27
C GLU A 86 -16.57 16.73 0.27
N ALA A 87 -17.83 16.29 0.17
CA ALA A 87 -19.00 17.17 0.24
C ALA A 87 -19.21 17.78 1.63
N VAL A 88 -18.99 17.01 2.70
CA VAL A 88 -19.03 17.52 4.09
C VAL A 88 -17.93 18.57 4.29
N LEU A 89 -16.71 18.28 3.82
CA LEU A 89 -15.59 19.22 3.86
C LEU A 89 -15.88 20.54 3.13
N ALA A 90 -16.58 20.49 2.00
CA ALA A 90 -16.94 21.69 1.23
C ALA A 90 -18.01 22.58 1.92
N SER A 91 -18.77 22.02 2.86
CA SER A 91 -19.86 22.72 3.58
C SER A 91 -19.45 23.31 4.93
N VAL A 92 -18.25 22.96 5.41
CA VAL A 92 -17.72 23.30 6.73
C VAL A 92 -16.54 24.25 6.54
N GLU A 93 -16.32 25.17 7.48
CA GLU A 93 -15.07 25.96 7.53
C GLU A 93 -13.99 25.12 8.25
N PRO A 94 -13.00 24.55 7.53
CA PRO A 94 -12.05 23.64 8.14
C PRO A 94 -10.82 24.38 8.65
N GLY A 95 -10.19 23.84 9.69
CA GLY A 95 -8.92 24.32 10.23
C GLY A 95 -7.90 23.22 10.39
N TYR A 96 -6.62 23.57 10.28
CA TYR A 96 -5.51 22.65 10.55
C TYR A 96 -5.14 22.69 12.03
N ALA A 97 -4.89 21.51 12.61
CA ALA A 97 -4.29 21.39 13.92
C ALA A 97 -3.24 20.27 13.93
N LEU A 98 -2.32 20.36 14.90
CA LEU A 98 -1.36 19.30 15.17
C LEU A 98 -1.77 18.56 16.43
N ARG A 99 -1.97 17.24 16.30
CA ARG A 99 -2.25 16.35 17.42
C ARG A 99 -0.97 15.63 17.81
N VAL A 100 -0.54 15.81 19.06
CA VAL A 100 0.65 15.12 19.59
C VAL A 100 0.33 13.63 19.77
N ILE A 101 1.09 12.78 19.11
CA ILE A 101 0.93 11.32 19.17
C ILE A 101 2.00 10.63 20.00
N ASP A 102 3.17 11.25 20.16
CA ASP A 102 4.23 10.79 21.05
C ASP A 102 4.64 11.92 22.01
N LYS A 103 4.38 11.73 23.30
CA LYS A 103 4.67 12.73 24.34
C LYS A 103 6.16 12.84 24.68
N LYS A 104 6.98 11.85 24.34
CA LYS A 104 8.42 11.86 24.61
C LYS A 104 9.19 12.61 23.55
N THR A 105 8.86 12.34 22.28
CA THR A 105 9.52 12.94 21.12
C THR A 105 8.77 14.16 20.58
N PHE A 106 7.56 14.44 21.10
CA PHE A 106 6.65 15.47 20.62
C PHE A 106 6.26 15.34 19.14
N LEU A 107 6.39 14.13 18.58
CA LEU A 107 5.88 13.85 17.24
C LEU A 107 4.38 14.08 17.18
N SER A 108 3.97 14.78 16.13
CA SER A 108 2.60 15.15 15.89
C SER A 108 2.14 14.66 14.52
N GLU A 109 0.83 14.44 14.42
CA GLU A 109 0.15 14.25 13.14
C GLU A 109 -0.69 15.47 12.79
N LEU A 110 -0.86 15.71 11.49
CA LEU A 110 -1.71 16.78 10.99
C LEU A 110 -3.16 16.30 10.95
N VAL A 111 -4.07 17.10 11.50
CA VAL A 111 -5.50 16.85 11.47
C VAL A 111 -6.24 18.06 10.88
N LEU A 112 -7.34 17.76 10.21
CA LEU A 112 -8.31 18.74 9.77
C LEU A 112 -9.51 18.68 10.71
N VAL A 113 -9.91 19.83 11.23
CA VAL A 113 -11.00 19.97 12.20
C VAL A 113 -12.06 20.93 11.68
N ASN A 114 -13.31 20.69 12.05
CA ASN A 114 -14.41 21.62 11.84
C ASN A 114 -14.26 22.78 12.83
N LEU A 115 -14.10 24.00 12.34
CA LEU A 115 -13.89 25.16 13.21
C LEU A 115 -15.14 25.55 14.02
N ALA A 116 -16.33 25.15 13.59
CA ALA A 116 -17.58 25.46 14.29
C ALA A 116 -17.77 24.64 15.57
N ASN A 117 -17.32 23.38 15.59
CA ASN A 117 -17.58 22.46 16.71
C ASN A 117 -16.34 21.68 17.22
N GLY A 118 -15.19 21.81 16.56
CA GLY A 118 -13.95 21.11 16.92
C GLY A 118 -13.89 19.64 16.50
N GLU A 119 -14.86 19.15 15.72
CA GLU A 119 -14.92 17.76 15.28
C GLU A 119 -13.80 17.43 14.30
N LEU A 120 -13.23 16.23 14.43
CA LEU A 120 -12.19 15.74 13.53
C LEU A 120 -12.80 15.37 12.18
N LEU A 121 -12.40 16.08 11.12
CA LEU A 121 -12.85 15.81 9.75
C LEU A 121 -11.92 14.81 9.04
N LYS A 122 -10.60 14.96 9.24
CA LYS A 122 -9.59 14.14 8.56
C LYS A 122 -8.29 14.05 9.35
N THR A 123 -7.59 12.93 9.22
CA THR A 123 -6.24 12.75 9.77
C THR A 123 -5.27 12.49 8.64
N SER A 124 -4.12 13.15 8.67
CA SER A 124 -3.04 12.96 7.71
C SER A 124 -2.39 11.57 7.89
N PRO A 125 -1.98 10.90 6.81
CA PRO A 125 -1.13 9.72 6.92
C PRO A 125 0.29 10.07 7.44
N LEU A 126 0.69 11.36 7.41
CA LEU A 126 1.94 11.83 7.95
C LEU A 126 1.81 12.08 9.46
N ASN A 127 2.47 11.23 10.25
CA ASN A 127 2.42 11.25 11.71
C ASN A 127 3.78 11.57 12.35
N SER A 128 4.71 12.11 11.57
CA SER A 128 6.09 12.34 11.96
C SER A 128 6.47 13.82 11.91
N ILE A 129 5.53 14.73 12.20
CA ILE A 129 5.77 16.19 12.18
C ILE A 129 6.44 16.61 13.50
N HIS A 130 7.51 17.38 13.38
CA HIS A 130 8.32 17.89 14.48
C HIS A 130 7.97 19.34 14.86
N ASN A 131 8.25 19.69 16.12
CA ASN A 131 8.27 21.07 16.67
C ASN A 131 7.01 21.92 16.49
N ARG A 132 5.90 21.30 16.09
CA ARG A 132 4.55 21.89 16.07
C ARG A 132 4.39 23.15 15.21
N MET A 133 5.21 23.30 14.18
CA MET A 133 5.15 24.43 13.25
C MET A 133 4.62 23.98 11.89
N LEU A 134 3.56 24.65 11.43
CA LEU A 134 3.02 24.54 10.07
C LEU A 134 3.10 25.93 9.43
N ILE A 135 3.66 26.00 8.22
CA ILE A 135 3.78 27.27 7.50
C ILE A 135 3.08 27.15 6.15
N ASP A 136 2.24 28.13 5.81
CA ASP A 136 1.72 28.26 4.45
C ASP A 136 2.85 28.67 3.48
N ALA A 137 3.07 27.80 2.49
CA ALA A 137 4.07 27.93 1.45
C ALA A 137 3.45 28.12 0.05
N GLY A 138 2.33 28.86 -0.03
CA GLY A 138 1.73 29.26 -1.31
C GLY A 138 0.85 28.16 -1.90
N GLY A 139 -0.12 27.70 -1.10
CA GLY A 139 -1.05 26.61 -1.48
C GLY A 139 -0.57 25.22 -1.08
N SER A 140 0.49 25.14 -0.26
CA SER A 140 0.94 23.91 0.39
C SER A 140 1.32 24.22 1.82
N ILE A 141 1.24 23.23 2.70
CA ILE A 141 1.68 23.35 4.08
C ILE A 141 3.12 22.83 4.15
N MET A 142 4.05 23.67 4.61
CA MET A 142 5.42 23.28 4.88
C MET A 142 5.60 22.91 6.36
N ALA A 143 6.31 21.81 6.60
CA ALA A 143 6.64 21.34 7.95
C ALA A 143 8.01 20.66 7.98
N VAL A 144 8.56 20.48 9.19
CA VAL A 144 9.69 19.58 9.44
C VAL A 144 9.11 18.21 9.79
N ALA A 145 9.42 17.19 9.00
CA ALA A 145 8.87 15.85 9.20
C ALA A 145 9.89 14.74 8.90
N GLY A 146 9.65 13.55 9.46
CA GLY A 146 10.49 12.37 9.28
C GLY A 146 10.87 11.73 10.61
N LYS A 147 11.63 10.64 10.58
CA LYS A 147 12.08 9.96 11.81
C LYS A 147 13.47 9.38 11.60
N LYS A 148 14.43 9.74 12.45
CA LYS A 148 15.75 9.11 12.39
C LYS A 148 15.64 7.59 12.57
N GLY A 149 16.29 6.85 11.68
CA GLY A 149 16.25 5.38 11.65
C GLY A 149 14.94 4.77 11.11
N GLY A 150 14.05 5.57 10.52
CA GLY A 150 12.91 5.11 9.73
C GLY A 150 13.21 5.00 8.22
N SER A 151 12.17 4.99 7.39
CA SER A 151 12.31 4.98 5.92
C SER A 151 12.73 6.32 5.30
N ALA A 152 12.69 7.42 6.06
CA ALA A 152 13.01 8.76 5.58
C ALA A 152 13.69 9.60 6.67
N ASP A 153 14.75 10.31 6.28
CA ASP A 153 15.43 11.30 7.11
C ASP A 153 14.48 12.44 7.50
N VAL A 154 14.80 13.14 8.59
CA VAL A 154 14.07 14.33 9.03
C VAL A 154 14.41 15.46 8.05
N THR A 155 13.42 15.97 7.33
CA THR A 155 13.61 16.98 6.27
C THR A 155 12.45 17.99 6.26
N LEU A 156 12.53 18.99 5.40
CA LEU A 156 11.34 19.79 5.06
C LEU A 156 10.42 18.98 4.14
N VAL A 157 9.13 19.10 4.34
CA VAL A 157 8.11 18.50 3.49
C VAL A 157 7.07 19.53 3.07
N LEU A 158 6.46 19.33 1.90
CA LEU A 158 5.23 19.99 1.48
C LEU A 158 4.07 19.01 1.59
N ILE A 159 2.96 19.49 2.11
CA ILE A 159 1.74 18.73 2.36
C ILE A 159 0.59 19.41 1.61
N ASN A 160 -0.21 18.63 0.89
CA ASN A 160 -1.41 19.13 0.22
C ASN A 160 -2.47 19.48 1.29
N PRO A 161 -2.99 20.72 1.30
CA PRO A 161 -3.94 21.18 2.30
C PRO A 161 -5.30 20.47 2.29
N GLU A 162 -5.71 19.88 1.16
CA GLU A 162 -6.99 19.18 0.99
C GLU A 162 -6.85 17.67 1.27
N THR A 163 -5.81 17.05 0.71
CA THR A 163 -5.60 15.60 0.88
C THR A 163 -4.91 15.27 2.19
N LEU A 164 -4.18 16.23 2.78
CA LEU A 164 -3.24 16.06 3.89
C LEU A 164 -2.09 15.12 3.60
N GLU A 165 -1.85 14.77 2.34
CA GLU A 165 -0.76 13.89 1.91
C GLU A 165 0.50 14.69 1.63
N MET A 166 1.66 14.09 1.90
CA MET A 166 2.95 14.65 1.53
C MET A 166 3.07 14.67 -0.01
N THR A 167 3.28 15.86 -0.58
CA THR A 167 3.46 16.04 -2.03
C THR A 167 4.92 16.13 -2.43
N LYS A 168 5.78 16.59 -1.51
CA LYS A 168 7.22 16.72 -1.75
C LYS A 168 8.00 16.57 -0.45
N SER A 169 9.18 15.96 -0.53
CA SER A 169 10.18 15.93 0.54
C SER A 169 11.46 16.61 0.05
N GLY A 170 12.15 17.31 0.94
CA GLY A 170 13.49 17.83 0.70
C GLY A 170 14.54 16.72 0.78
N ASP A 171 15.77 17.06 0.39
CA ASP A 171 16.95 16.19 0.40
C ASP A 171 17.95 16.56 1.51
N VAL A 172 17.72 17.66 2.22
CA VAL A 172 18.58 18.15 3.30
C VAL A 172 18.09 17.64 4.65
N SER A 173 18.97 16.89 5.34
CA SER A 173 18.72 16.42 6.70
C SER A 173 18.68 17.59 7.70
N LEU A 174 17.64 17.60 8.52
CA LEU A 174 17.41 18.60 9.56
C LEU A 174 17.49 17.97 10.95
N SER A 175 17.77 18.81 11.93
CA SER A 175 17.62 18.42 13.33
C SER A 175 16.16 18.15 13.68
N GLU A 176 15.90 17.06 14.43
CA GLU A 176 14.58 16.75 15.01
C GLU A 176 14.06 17.86 15.92
N SER A 177 14.94 18.68 16.51
CA SER A 177 14.58 19.82 17.35
C SER A 177 14.54 21.16 16.60
N SER A 178 14.72 21.14 15.27
CA SER A 178 14.68 22.35 14.46
C SER A 178 13.29 22.98 14.43
N ILE A 179 13.20 24.26 14.74
CA ILE A 179 12.00 25.07 14.50
C ILE A 179 12.04 25.58 13.06
N LEU A 180 10.90 25.53 12.37
CA LEU A 180 10.73 26.13 11.04
C LEU A 180 10.27 27.58 11.19
N VAL A 181 10.97 28.51 10.52
CA VAL A 181 10.63 29.94 10.53
C VAL A 181 10.57 30.48 9.11
N LYS A 182 9.58 31.34 8.82
CA LYS A 182 9.44 32.06 7.54
C LYS A 182 9.82 33.53 7.73
N ASN A 183 10.56 34.08 6.77
CA ASN A 183 10.80 35.51 6.64
C ASN A 183 10.68 35.91 5.16
N GLY A 184 9.62 36.63 4.81
CA GLY A 184 9.28 36.90 3.41
C GLY A 184 9.05 35.59 2.63
N ASN A 185 9.85 35.37 1.60
CA ASN A 185 9.78 34.18 0.73
C ASN A 185 10.77 33.07 1.12
N ASP A 186 11.59 33.31 2.15
CA ASP A 186 12.62 32.40 2.61
C ASP A 186 12.16 31.66 3.89
N TYR A 187 12.62 30.42 4.03
CA TYR A 187 12.33 29.52 5.14
C TYR A 187 13.65 29.13 5.81
N TYR A 188 13.64 29.01 7.13
CA TYR A 188 14.85 28.75 7.91
C TYR A 188 14.63 27.57 8.84
N ALA A 189 15.62 26.67 8.85
CA ALA A 189 15.64 25.47 9.68
C ALA A 189 17.10 25.07 9.96
N VAL A 190 17.31 24.34 11.05
CA VAL A 190 18.63 23.83 11.46
C VAL A 190 18.92 22.53 10.72
N ILE A 191 19.96 22.57 9.89
CA ILE A 191 20.51 21.44 9.16
C ILE A 191 21.40 20.63 10.10
N GLU A 192 21.27 19.32 10.05
CA GLU A 192 22.19 18.40 10.70
C GLU A 192 23.17 17.84 9.66
N LYS A 193 24.45 18.16 9.79
CA LYS A 193 25.48 17.63 8.90
C LYS A 193 25.81 16.19 9.28
N LYS A 194 26.36 15.44 8.32
CA LYS A 194 26.87 14.08 8.58
C LYS A 194 27.98 14.03 9.64
N SER A 195 28.69 15.13 9.88
CA SER A 195 29.69 15.24 10.95
C SER A 195 29.08 15.32 12.35
N GLY A 196 27.76 15.52 12.48
CA GLY A 196 27.07 15.83 13.73
C GLY A 196 26.95 17.33 14.02
N ASP A 197 27.65 18.18 13.26
CA ASP A 197 27.53 19.63 13.41
C ASP A 197 26.18 20.13 12.88
N CYS A 198 25.57 21.06 13.62
CA CYS A 198 24.35 21.72 13.20
C CYS A 198 24.64 23.12 12.65
N VAL A 199 24.02 23.50 11.54
CA VAL A 199 24.13 24.83 10.93
C VAL A 199 22.75 25.36 10.58
N LEU A 200 22.58 26.68 10.51
CA LEU A 200 21.33 27.26 10.01
C LEU A 200 21.28 27.14 8.49
N GLY A 201 20.18 26.67 7.94
CA GLY A 201 19.88 26.64 6.51
C GLY A 201 18.82 27.65 6.13
N ARG A 202 18.94 28.22 4.93
CA ARG A 202 17.92 29.03 4.25
C ARG A 202 17.39 28.26 3.05
N PHE A 203 16.09 28.11 2.95
CA PHE A 203 15.38 27.37 1.92
C PHE A 203 14.37 28.25 1.20
N ASN A 204 14.03 27.90 -0.04
CA ASN A 204 12.89 28.50 -0.74
C ASN A 204 11.61 27.65 -0.57
N SER A 205 10.50 28.11 -1.16
CA SER A 205 9.21 27.39 -1.15
C SER A 205 9.26 26.01 -1.82
N ASN A 206 10.27 25.75 -2.65
CA ASN A 206 10.46 24.47 -3.33
C ASN A 206 11.31 23.48 -2.53
N LEU A 207 11.61 23.78 -1.26
CA LEU A 207 12.46 22.99 -0.35
C LEU A 207 13.95 23.00 -0.71
N GLU A 208 14.38 23.88 -1.62
CA GLU A 208 15.76 23.93 -2.07
C GLU A 208 16.62 24.78 -1.14
N LEU A 209 17.76 24.25 -0.72
CA LEU A 209 18.75 24.99 0.07
C LEU A 209 19.37 26.13 -0.76
N LYS A 210 19.34 27.34 -0.22
CA LYS A 210 19.84 28.57 -0.84
C LYS A 210 21.04 29.18 -0.14
N ALA A 211 21.23 28.91 1.15
CA ALA A 211 22.42 29.29 1.91
C ALA A 211 22.52 28.44 3.19
N SER A 212 23.72 28.31 3.74
CA SER A 212 23.95 27.72 5.06
C SER A 212 24.94 28.59 5.85
N SER A 213 24.76 28.66 7.17
CA SER A 213 25.67 29.41 8.04
C SER A 213 27.04 28.76 8.10
N ALA A 214 28.09 29.59 8.13
CA ALA A 214 29.46 29.11 8.37
C ALA A 214 29.68 28.71 9.84
N ILE A 215 28.97 29.36 10.76
CA ILE A 215 29.01 29.03 12.19
C ILE A 215 28.14 27.80 12.48
N SER A 216 28.58 27.00 13.45
CA SER A 216 27.75 25.94 14.04
C SER A 216 26.75 26.53 15.04
N VAL A 217 25.53 26.02 15.03
CA VAL A 217 24.42 26.42 15.91
C VAL A 217 23.97 25.24 16.76
N LEU A 218 23.23 25.53 17.83
CA LEU A 218 22.57 24.45 18.59
C LEU A 218 21.46 23.80 17.75
N PRO A 219 21.25 22.47 17.84
CA PRO A 219 20.18 21.76 17.12
C PRO A 219 18.78 22.33 17.39
N GLN A 220 18.54 22.84 18.60
CA GLN A 220 17.29 23.39 19.09
C GLN A 220 17.30 24.92 19.20
N THR A 221 18.22 25.61 18.53
CA THR A 221 18.26 27.08 18.60
C THR A 221 16.91 27.67 18.17
N ALA A 222 16.40 28.61 18.94
CA ALA A 222 15.36 29.50 18.45
C ALA A 222 15.89 30.31 17.27
N ILE A 223 15.03 30.63 16.31
CA ILE A 223 15.34 31.50 15.18
C ILE A 223 14.43 32.72 15.30
N THR A 224 14.98 33.87 15.70
CA THR A 224 14.20 35.10 15.86
C THR A 224 14.48 36.04 14.70
N VAL A 225 13.44 36.41 13.96
CA VAL A 225 13.53 37.38 12.87
C VAL A 225 13.56 38.80 13.44
N THR A 226 14.50 39.61 12.97
CA THR A 226 14.65 41.03 13.33
C THR A 226 14.83 41.87 12.07
N PRO A 227 14.66 43.21 12.15
CA PRO A 227 14.96 44.09 11.01
C PRO A 227 16.41 44.00 10.50
N ARG A 228 17.36 43.53 11.34
CA ARG A 228 18.79 43.42 10.98
C ARG A 228 19.20 42.03 10.48
N GLY A 229 18.34 41.03 10.60
CA GLY A 229 18.67 39.64 10.32
C GLY A 229 18.05 38.66 11.31
N LEU A 230 18.69 37.52 11.50
CA LEU A 230 18.22 36.40 12.31
C LEU A 230 19.09 36.25 13.55
N LEU A 231 18.48 36.16 14.73
CA LEU A 231 19.19 35.78 15.95
C LEU A 231 19.09 34.26 16.15
N VAL A 232 20.24 33.65 16.38
CA VAL A 232 20.40 32.23 16.71
C VAL A 232 21.44 32.05 17.82
N GLN A 233 21.44 30.89 18.47
CA GLN A 233 22.45 30.49 19.45
C GLN A 233 23.49 29.57 18.79
N ASP A 234 24.76 29.95 18.89
CA ASP A 234 25.86 29.12 18.43
C ASP A 234 26.13 27.93 19.35
N SER A 235 26.97 26.99 18.90
CA SER A 235 27.36 25.81 19.70
C SER A 235 28.10 26.14 21.00
N SER A 236 28.58 27.38 21.17
CA SER A 236 29.20 27.89 22.40
C SER A 236 28.22 28.67 23.27
N ALA A 237 26.92 28.51 23.03
CA ALA A 237 25.82 29.16 23.72
C ALA A 237 25.75 30.70 23.57
N LYS A 238 26.51 31.31 22.65
CA LYS A 238 26.45 32.76 22.39
C LYS A 238 25.34 33.06 21.37
N ILE A 239 24.69 34.21 21.54
CA ILE A 239 23.72 34.70 20.55
C ILE A 239 24.48 35.36 19.40
N ARG A 240 24.17 34.95 18.17
CA ARG A 240 24.75 35.43 16.92
C ARG A 240 23.68 36.07 16.06
N LEU A 241 24.04 37.15 15.38
CA LEU A 241 23.19 37.84 14.42
C LEU A 241 23.64 37.44 13.01
N LEU A 242 22.82 36.69 12.30
CA LEU A 242 23.08 36.28 10.92
C LEU A 242 22.31 37.16 9.95
N ARG A 243 22.93 37.56 8.85
CA ARG A 243 22.22 38.26 7.77
C ARG A 243 21.25 37.29 7.09
N ALA A 244 19.99 37.69 6.94
CA ALA A 244 18.93 36.78 6.48
C ALA A 244 19.13 36.25 5.04
N THR A 245 19.85 36.97 4.19
CA THR A 245 20.03 36.66 2.76
C THR A 245 21.13 35.66 2.46
N ASP A 246 22.20 35.62 3.27
CA ASP A 246 23.38 34.78 3.01
C ASP A 246 23.87 34.03 4.25
N LEU A 247 23.22 34.26 5.41
CA LEU A 247 23.54 33.68 6.70
C LEU A 247 24.97 33.99 7.19
N VAL A 248 25.56 35.08 6.70
CA VAL A 248 26.86 35.57 7.17
C VAL A 248 26.70 36.17 8.56
N ASP A 249 27.58 35.79 9.49
CA ASP A 249 27.59 36.31 10.84
C ASP A 249 27.97 37.79 10.88
N GLN A 250 27.19 38.58 11.61
CA GLN A 250 27.32 40.02 11.81
C GLN A 250 27.68 40.39 13.26
N THR A 251 27.90 39.40 14.13
CA THR A 251 28.42 39.62 15.48
C THR A 251 29.94 39.77 15.43
N ASN A 252 30.40 41.01 15.56
CA ASN A 252 31.80 41.35 15.82
C ASN A 252 32.10 41.24 17.32
#